data_AF-S4PYR8-F1
#
_entry.id   AF-S4PYR8-F1
#
_cell.length_a   1.000
_cell.length_b   1.000
_cell.length_c   1.000
_cell.angle_alpha   90.00
_cell.angle_beta   90.00
_cell.angle_gamma   90.00
#
_symmetry.space_group_name_H-M   'P 1'
#
loop_
_entity.id
_entity.type
_entity.pdbx_description
1 polymer ?
#
loop_
_entity_poly.entity_id
_entity_poly.type
_entity_poly.pdbx_seq_one_letter_code
_entity_poly.pdbx_strand_id
1 'polypeptide(L)'
;MSTVNKTRVLALQLLTKSCYPPASGHSMISEALSTLRLRFGEPVRFRFLVGMLQSGGGSGELQTAGLAFINALLSSAPSPQRKLYIQAELEQAGF
;
A
#
# COMPACT_ATOMS: atom_id res chain seq x y z
N MET A 1 6.25 6.42 -12.40
CA MET A 1 4.93 5.87 -11.95
C MET A 1 3.88 6.25 -12.98
N SER A 2 2.85 5.44 -13.19
CA SER A 2 1.73 5.84 -14.07
C SER A 2 1.03 7.08 -13.48
N THR A 3 0.69 8.05 -14.33
CA THR A 3 -0.16 9.20 -13.99
C THR A 3 -1.65 8.92 -14.25
N VAL A 4 -1.98 7.75 -14.81
CA VAL A 4 -3.33 7.35 -15.15
C VAL A 4 -3.99 6.64 -13.97
N ASN A 5 -5.08 7.22 -13.45
CA ASN A 5 -5.79 6.68 -12.28
C ASN A 5 -6.27 5.24 -12.48
N LYS A 6 -6.78 4.87 -13.66
CA LYS A 6 -7.22 3.50 -13.96
C LYS A 6 -6.09 2.47 -13.75
N THR A 7 -4.86 2.80 -14.17
CA THR A 7 -3.70 1.91 -13.96
C THR A 7 -3.36 1.78 -12.49
N ARG A 8 -3.42 2.88 -11.73
CA ARG A 8 -3.15 2.87 -10.28
C ARG A 8 -4.18 2.04 -9.52
N VAL A 9 -5.47 2.19 -9.86
CA VAL A 9 -6.56 1.39 -9.31
C VAL A 9 -6.34 -0.09 -9.59
N LEU A 10 -6.05 -0.47 -10.84
CA LEU A 10 -5.80 -1.87 -11.19
C LEU A 10 -4.59 -2.43 -10.43
N ALA A 11 -3.50 -1.66 -10.30
CA ALA A 11 -2.34 -2.08 -9.54
C ALA A 11 -2.68 -2.34 -8.06
N LEU A 12 -3.45 -1.46 -7.42
CA LEU A 12 -3.89 -1.64 -6.04
C LEU A 12 -4.80 -2.88 -5.89
N GLN A 13 -5.69 -3.12 -6.85
CA GLN A 13 -6.55 -4.31 -6.86
C GLN A 13 -5.75 -5.61 -6.97
N LEU A 14 -4.72 -5.63 -7.83
CA LEU A 14 -3.82 -6.78 -7.96
C LEU A 14 -3.03 -7.03 -6.66
N LEU A 15 -2.44 -5.97 -6.08
CA LEU A 15 -1.73 -6.06 -4.79
C LEU A 15 -2.66 -6.54 -3.66
N THR A 16 -3.90 -6.07 -3.64
CA THR A 16 -4.92 -6.53 -2.68
C THR A 16 -5.16 -8.03 -2.80
N LYS A 17 -5.33 -8.54 -4.02
CA LYS A 17 -5.53 -9.98 -4.24
C LYS A 17 -4.31 -10.81 -3.83
N SER A 18 -3.11 -10.29 -4.05
CA SER A 18 -1.87 -10.96 -3.63
C SER A 18 -1.71 -11.09 -2.11
N CYS A 19 -2.41 -10.30 -1.30
CA CYS A 19 -2.42 -10.46 0.16
C CYS A 19 -3.15 -11.73 0.63
N TYR A 20 -4.05 -12.29 -0.17
CA TYR A 20 -4.92 -13.40 0.20
C TYR A 20 -4.47 -14.73 -0.42
N PRO A 21 -4.96 -15.88 0.10
CA PRO A 21 -4.75 -17.18 -0.55
C PRO A 21 -5.27 -17.20 -2.00
N PRO A 22 -4.63 -17.96 -2.91
CA PRO A 22 -3.50 -18.86 -2.66
C PRO A 22 -2.13 -18.16 -2.67
N ALA A 23 -2.06 -16.86 -3.04
CA ALA A 23 -0.79 -16.16 -3.18
C ALA A 23 -0.10 -15.93 -1.83
N SER A 24 -0.86 -15.55 -0.79
CA SER A 24 -0.36 -15.31 0.58
C SER A 24 0.91 -14.45 0.60
N GLY A 25 0.98 -13.46 -0.29
CA GLY A 25 2.20 -12.76 -0.68
C GLY A 25 2.60 -11.61 0.24
N HIS A 26 2.15 -11.59 1.50
CA HIS A 26 2.34 -10.48 2.43
C HIS A 26 3.82 -10.04 2.53
N SER A 27 4.75 -11.00 2.67
CA SER A 27 6.18 -10.72 2.78
C SER A 27 6.74 -10.06 1.51
N MET A 28 6.41 -10.59 0.34
CA MET A 28 6.84 -10.05 -0.96
C MET A 28 6.29 -8.64 -1.18
N ILE A 29 5.02 -8.40 -0.86
CA ILE A 29 4.41 -7.06 -0.95
C ILE A 29 5.09 -6.09 0.01
N SER A 30 5.32 -6.51 1.24
CA SER A 30 6.02 -5.70 2.25
C SER A 30 7.42 -5.29 1.80
N GLU A 31 8.16 -6.21 1.18
CA GLU A 31 9.50 -5.96 0.63
C GLU A 31 9.45 -5.05 -0.61
N ALA A 32 8.47 -5.25 -1.49
CA ALA A 32 8.26 -4.38 -2.64
C ALA A 32 7.98 -2.93 -2.22
N LEU A 33 7.19 -2.72 -1.16
CA LEU A 33 6.96 -1.39 -0.58
C LEU A 33 8.23 -0.79 0.03
N SER A 34 9.05 -1.59 0.72
CA SER A 34 10.36 -1.15 1.21
C SER A 34 11.29 -0.75 0.07
N THR A 35 11.26 -1.49 -1.04
CA THR A 35 12.01 -1.18 -2.26
C THR A 35 11.52 0.09 -2.93
N LEU A 36 10.20 0.31 -2.95
CA LEU A 36 9.58 1.50 -3.52
C LEU A 36 10.05 2.76 -2.78
N ARG A 37 10.14 2.70 -1.45
CA ARG A 37 10.72 3.77 -0.63
C ARG A 37 12.10 4.18 -1.13
N LEU A 38 12.98 3.19 -1.31
CA LEU A 38 14.35 3.44 -1.76
C LEU A 38 14.39 3.98 -3.20
N ARG A 39 13.58 3.41 -4.10
CA ARG A 39 13.54 3.83 -5.52
C ARG A 39 13.06 5.26 -5.71
N PHE A 40 12.16 5.74 -4.87
CA PHE A 40 11.60 7.09 -4.95
C PHE A 40 12.21 8.07 -3.93
N GLY A 41 13.23 7.66 -3.18
CA GLY A 41 13.89 8.52 -2.19
C GLY A 41 12.95 8.97 -1.08
N GLU A 42 11.95 8.16 -0.75
CA GLU A 42 10.95 8.49 0.26
C GLU A 42 11.53 8.32 1.67
N PRO A 43 11.19 9.21 2.62
CA PRO A 43 11.72 9.12 3.98
C PRO A 43 11.20 7.87 4.72
N VAL A 44 9.96 7.44 4.45
CA VAL A 44 9.30 6.30 5.11
C VAL A 44 8.54 5.41 4.11
N ARG A 45 8.30 4.15 4.48
CA ARG A 45 7.88 3.07 3.55
C ARG A 45 6.59 3.36 2.77
N PHE A 46 5.62 3.99 3.40
CA PHE A 46 4.29 4.24 2.82
C PHE A 46 4.12 5.66 2.27
N ARG A 47 5.11 6.54 2.37
CA ARG A 47 4.97 7.97 2.03
C ARG A 47 4.48 8.20 0.61
N PHE A 48 5.05 7.44 -0.34
CA PHE A 48 4.63 7.49 -1.74
C PHE A 48 3.16 7.10 -1.92
N LEU A 49 2.74 5.99 -1.30
CA LEU A 49 1.36 5.49 -1.39
C LEU A 49 0.38 6.51 -0.80
N VAL A 50 0.66 6.99 0.41
CA VAL A 50 -0.19 7.99 1.09
C VAL A 50 -0.28 9.27 0.26
N GLY A 51 0.84 9.76 -0.25
CA GLY A 51 0.87 10.93 -1.13
C GLY A 51 0.04 10.73 -2.40
N MET A 52 0.08 9.55 -3.01
CA MET A 52 -0.76 9.21 -4.17
C MET A 52 -2.25 9.25 -3.82
N LEU A 53 -2.65 8.71 -2.66
CA LEU A 53 -4.05 8.65 -2.22
C LEU A 53 -4.62 10.02 -1.79
N GLN A 54 -3.78 10.88 -1.23
CA GLN A 54 -4.16 12.22 -0.75
C GLN A 54 -4.00 13.31 -1.82
N SER A 55 -3.28 13.04 -2.92
CA SER A 55 -3.10 14.02 -3.99
C SER A 55 -4.46 14.44 -4.58
N GLY A 56 -4.61 15.73 -4.92
CA GLY A 56 -5.84 16.32 -5.49
C GLY A 56 -6.29 15.74 -6.84
N GLY A 57 -5.56 14.77 -7.40
CA GLY A 57 -5.95 13.97 -8.56
C GLY A 57 -6.53 12.59 -8.21
N GLY A 58 -6.66 12.23 -6.92
CA GLY A 58 -7.25 10.98 -6.49
C GLY A 58 -8.76 10.98 -6.66
N SER A 59 -9.30 10.11 -7.52
CA SER A 59 -10.73 9.85 -7.55
C SER A 59 -11.16 9.05 -6.31
N GLY A 60 -12.43 9.13 -5.93
CA GLY A 60 -12.97 8.28 -4.85
C GLY A 60 -12.72 6.78 -5.09
N GLU A 61 -12.67 6.34 -6.34
CA GLU A 61 -12.28 4.97 -6.71
C GLU A 61 -10.83 4.65 -6.33
N LEU A 62 -9.88 5.56 -6.57
CA LEU A 62 -8.48 5.37 -6.20
C LEU A 62 -8.32 5.26 -4.69
N GLN A 63 -9.00 6.14 -3.94
CA GLN A 63 -9.01 6.10 -2.48
C GLN A 63 -9.61 4.79 -1.96
N THR A 64 -10.72 4.34 -2.55
CA THR A 64 -11.39 3.09 -2.19
C THR A 64 -10.48 1.88 -2.43
N ALA A 65 -9.82 1.81 -3.60
CA ALA A 65 -8.86 0.75 -3.91
C ALA A 65 -7.64 0.79 -2.98
N GLY A 66 -7.18 1.99 -2.61
CA GLY A 66 -6.08 2.19 -1.67
C GLY A 66 -6.42 1.68 -0.27
N LEU A 67 -7.59 2.07 0.26
CA LEU A 67 -8.08 1.60 1.55
C LEU A 67 -8.28 0.08 1.57
N ALA A 68 -8.83 -0.49 0.51
CA ALA A 68 -8.97 -1.94 0.37
C ALA A 68 -7.60 -2.65 0.43
N PHE A 69 -6.60 -2.12 -0.27
CA PHE A 69 -5.24 -2.65 -0.24
C PHE A 69 -4.62 -2.58 1.16
N ILE A 70 -4.69 -1.42 1.82
CA ILE A 70 -4.15 -1.22 3.17
C ILE A 70 -4.80 -2.20 4.17
N ASN A 71 -6.14 -2.34 4.11
CA ASN A 71 -6.87 -3.27 4.97
C ASN A 71 -6.47 -4.73 4.69
N ALA A 72 -6.26 -5.11 3.43
CA ALA A 72 -5.79 -6.44 3.07
C ALA A 72 -4.35 -6.71 3.54
N LEU A 73 -3.46 -5.72 3.42
CA LEU A 73 -2.09 -5.82 3.93
C LEU A 73 -2.08 -5.99 5.46
N LEU A 74 -2.89 -5.21 6.19
CA LEU A 74 -3.03 -5.32 7.64
C LEU A 74 -3.66 -6.64 8.07
N SER A 75 -4.64 -7.14 7.33
CA SER A 75 -5.33 -8.40 7.65
C SER A 75 -4.49 -9.63 7.35
N SER A 76 -3.61 -9.54 6.34
CA SER A 76 -2.68 -10.62 5.96
C SER A 76 -1.38 -10.62 6.80
N ALA A 77 -1.23 -9.70 7.75
CA ALA A 77 -0.05 -9.65 8.60
C ALA A 77 0.12 -10.95 9.41
N PRO A 78 1.34 -11.54 9.44
CA PRO A 78 1.56 -12.86 10.05
C PRO A 78 1.47 -12.84 11.59
N SER A 79 1.48 -11.66 12.21
CA SER A 79 1.36 -11.51 13.66
C SER A 79 0.76 -10.15 14.05
N PRO A 80 0.17 -10.04 15.26
CA PRO A 80 -0.31 -8.76 15.79
C PRO A 80 0.79 -7.69 15.86
N GLN A 81 2.01 -8.08 16.24
CA GLN A 81 3.15 -7.16 16.29
C GLN A 81 3.48 -6.60 14.89
N ARG A 82 3.44 -7.43 13.85
CA ARG A 82 3.69 -6.95 12.49
C ARG A 82 2.61 -5.99 12.03
N LYS A 83 1.36 -6.24 12.40
CA LYS A 83 0.23 -5.33 12.14
C LYS A 83 0.46 -3.96 12.78
N LEU A 84 0.84 -3.93 14.06
CA LEU A 84 1.16 -2.68 14.78
C LEU A 84 2.29 -1.89 14.10
N TYR A 85 3.35 -2.56 13.64
CA TYR A 85 4.42 -1.88 12.92
C TYR A 85 3.96 -1.27 11.59
N ILE A 86 3.13 -1.99 10.82
CA ILE A 86 2.57 -1.43 9.57
C ILE A 86 1.73 -0.20 9.87
N GLN A 87 0.91 -0.23 10.93
CA GLN A 87 0.10 0.93 11.34
C GLN A 87 0.97 2.12 11.77
N ALA A 88 2.04 1.87 12.55
CA ALA A 88 2.97 2.93 12.94
C ALA A 88 3.72 3.55 11.75
N GLU A 89 4.11 2.75 10.75
CA GLU A 89 4.74 3.26 9.53
C GLU A 89 3.76 4.04 8.63
N LEU A 90 2.46 3.70 8.65
CA LEU A 90 1.40 4.46 7.97
C LEU A 90 1.17 5.82 8.66
N GLU A 91 1.12 5.85 9.99
CA GLU A 91 1.03 7.09 10.79
C GLU A 91 2.22 8.02 10.46
N GLN A 92 3.45 7.49 10.45
CA GLN A 92 4.65 8.25 10.07
C GLN A 92 4.60 8.78 8.62
N ALA A 93 3.86 8.11 7.75
CA ALA A 93 3.64 8.54 6.37
C ALA A 93 2.55 9.62 6.24
N GLY A 94 1.86 9.96 7.34
CA GLY A 94 0.78 10.94 7.39
C GLY A 94 -0.57 10.41 6.88
N PHE A 95 -0.80 9.10 7.02
CA PHE A 95 -2.05 8.46 6.61
C PHE A 95 -3.23 8.82 7.50
#